data_AF-A0A933ISU4-F1
#
_entry.id   AF-A0A933ISU4-F1
#
_cell.length_a   1.000
_cell.length_b   1.000
_cell.length_c   1.000
_cell.angle_alpha   90.00
_cell.angle_beta   90.00
_cell.angle_gamma   90.00
#
_symmetry.space_group_name_H-M   'P 1'
#
loop_
_entity.id
_entity.type
_entity.pdbx_description
1 polymer ?
#
loop_
_entity_poly.entity_id
_entity_poly.type
_entity_poly.pdbx_seq_one_letter_code
_entity_poly.pdbx_strand_id
1 'polypeptide(L)'
;MGYYITVLPALRIKEEYIDAVRRLVELERQKGEEQNQFLGEMELSESGDVEYDEPRRKWQETGESFARKLASFVKEGILEFQGEEGERWGYEFDGKGNVYCLEYVTRRGEKLLPKGDGN
;
A
#
# COMPACT_ATOMS: atom_id res chain seq x y z
N MET A 1 0.60 -15.75 12.00
CA MET A 1 -0.63 -15.15 12.59
C MET A 1 -0.90 -13.89 11.80
N GLY A 2 -2.01 -13.80 11.07
CA GLY A 2 -2.42 -12.54 10.46
C GLY A 2 -3.13 -11.67 11.48
N TYR A 3 -3.31 -10.40 11.15
CA TYR A 3 -4.06 -9.43 11.95
C TYR A 3 -4.82 -8.53 10.97
N TYR A 4 -5.96 -7.97 11.40
CA TYR A 4 -6.73 -7.07 10.56
C TYR A 4 -6.00 -5.75 10.40
N ILE A 5 -5.77 -5.35 9.15
CA ILE A 5 -5.13 -4.07 8.83
C ILE A 5 -6.01 -3.21 7.96
N THR A 6 -6.09 -1.93 8.31
CA THR A 6 -6.53 -0.90 7.37
C THR A 6 -5.33 -0.51 6.52
N VAL A 7 -5.50 -0.49 5.21
CA VAL A 7 -4.45 -0.05 4.28
C VAL A 7 -4.79 1.31 3.71
N LEU A 8 -3.82 2.21 3.70
CA LEU A 8 -3.96 3.59 3.25
C LEU A 8 -2.90 3.86 2.17
N PRO A 9 -3.23 3.71 0.87
CA PRO A 9 -2.33 4.01 -0.22
C PRO A 9 -2.37 5.50 -0.52
N ALA A 10 -1.20 6.09 -0.61
CA ALA A 10 -0.96 7.37 -1.26
C ALA A 10 0.13 7.11 -2.30
N LEU A 11 -0.22 6.36 -3.34
CA LEU A 11 0.72 5.85 -4.35
C LEU A 11 0.40 6.46 -5.71
N ARG A 12 1.46 6.72 -6.48
CA ARG A 12 1.36 7.04 -7.90
C ARG A 12 2.01 5.95 -8.72
N ILE A 13 1.32 5.46 -9.74
CA ILE A 13 1.81 4.45 -10.68
C ILE A 13 2.62 5.14 -11.78
N LYS A 14 3.67 4.48 -12.29
CA LYS A 14 4.41 5.00 -13.44
C LYS A 14 3.51 4.99 -14.67
N GLU A 15 3.62 6.02 -15.49
CA GLU A 15 2.70 6.27 -16.61
C GLU A 15 2.66 5.09 -17.59
N GLU A 16 3.81 4.45 -17.85
CA GLU A 16 3.92 3.28 -18.73
C GLU A 16 3.24 2.01 -18.19
N TYR A 17 2.91 1.97 -16.89
CA TYR A 17 2.28 0.83 -16.24
C TYR A 17 0.80 1.05 -15.88
N ILE A 18 0.23 2.24 -16.07
CA ILE A 18 -1.16 2.54 -15.67
C ILE A 18 -2.15 1.55 -16.29
N ASP A 19 -2.08 1.32 -17.61
CA ASP A 19 -2.99 0.40 -18.30
C ASP A 19 -2.77 -1.06 -17.88
N ALA A 20 -1.52 -1.46 -17.63
CA ALA A 20 -1.18 -2.80 -17.17
C ALA A 20 -1.72 -3.06 -15.75
N VAL A 21 -1.56 -2.10 -14.85
CA VAL A 21 -2.07 -2.19 -13.48
C VAL A 21 -3.60 -2.19 -13.48
N ARG A 22 -4.27 -1.35 -14.30
CA ARG A 22 -5.74 -1.38 -14.43
C ARG A 22 -6.26 -2.76 -14.83
N ARG A 23 -5.65 -3.39 -15.84
CA ARG A 23 -6.04 -4.75 -16.25
C ARG A 23 -5.79 -5.77 -15.15
N LEU A 24 -4.69 -5.65 -14.41
CA LEU A 24 -4.40 -6.52 -13.28
C LEU A 24 -5.47 -6.38 -12.19
N VAL A 25 -5.86 -5.14 -11.84
CA VAL A 25 -6.94 -4.86 -10.89
C VAL A 25 -8.25 -5.52 -11.35
N GLU A 26 -8.64 -5.36 -12.61
CA GLU A 26 -9.85 -5.97 -13.16
C GLU A 26 -9.81 -7.50 -13.11
N LEU A 27 -8.66 -8.10 -13.45
CA LEU A 27 -8.47 -9.56 -13.38
C LEU A 27 -8.59 -10.08 -11.94
N GLU A 28 -7.95 -9.42 -10.98
CA GLU A 28 -8.02 -9.83 -9.57
C GLU A 28 -9.42 -9.60 -8.99
N ARG A 29 -10.15 -8.55 -9.43
CA ARG A 29 -11.56 -8.33 -9.07
C ARG A 29 -12.47 -9.47 -9.53
N GLN A 30 -12.22 -10.04 -10.70
CA GLN A 30 -13.00 -11.16 -11.25
C GLN A 30 -12.68 -12.50 -10.57
N LYS A 31 -11.43 -12.71 -10.15
CA LYS A 31 -11.01 -13.95 -9.48
C LYS A 31 -11.65 -14.10 -8.09
N GLY A 32 -11.93 -12.99 -7.41
CA GLY A 32 -12.58 -13.00 -6.10
C GLY A 32 -11.78 -13.71 -5.00
N GLU A 33 -10.49 -14.00 -5.23
CA GLU A 33 -9.65 -14.71 -4.28
C GLU A 33 -9.17 -13.80 -3.15
N GLU A 34 -9.22 -14.30 -1.91
CA GLU A 34 -8.75 -13.58 -0.70
C GLU A 34 -7.28 -13.17 -0.77
N GLN A 35 -6.43 -13.92 -1.51
CA GLN A 35 -4.98 -13.70 -1.53
C GLN A 35 -4.53 -12.36 -2.14
N ASN A 36 -5.31 -11.78 -3.06
CA ASN A 36 -5.00 -10.51 -3.74
C ASN A 36 -6.18 -9.54 -3.74
N GLN A 37 -7.08 -9.68 -2.76
CA GLN A 37 -8.24 -8.81 -2.59
C GLN A 37 -7.87 -7.31 -2.51
N PHE A 38 -6.63 -6.99 -2.13
CA PHE A 38 -6.10 -5.62 -2.23
C PHE A 38 -6.10 -5.07 -3.66
N LEU A 39 -5.51 -5.82 -4.60
CA LEU A 39 -5.37 -5.39 -5.99
C LEU A 39 -6.74 -5.24 -6.65
N GLY A 40 -7.65 -6.19 -6.45
CA GLY A 40 -8.98 -6.16 -7.07
C GLY A 40 -9.87 -4.97 -6.63
N GLU A 41 -9.58 -4.38 -5.46
CA GLU A 41 -10.34 -3.26 -4.90
C GLU A 41 -9.63 -1.90 -5.05
N MET A 42 -8.42 -1.84 -5.61
CA MET A 42 -7.77 -0.56 -5.90
C MET A 42 -8.55 0.21 -6.96
N GLU A 43 -8.62 1.52 -6.80
CA GLU A 43 -9.04 2.42 -7.86
C GLU A 43 -7.85 3.23 -8.36
N LEU A 44 -7.76 3.37 -9.68
CA LEU A 44 -6.69 4.12 -10.33
C LEU A 44 -7.28 5.30 -11.09
N SER A 45 -6.89 6.51 -10.70
CA SER A 45 -7.19 7.73 -11.44
C SER A 45 -6.60 7.67 -12.86
N GLU A 46 -7.05 8.55 -13.76
CA GLU A 46 -6.42 8.71 -15.09
C GLU A 46 -4.97 9.15 -15.02
N SER A 47 -4.58 9.81 -13.92
CA SER A 47 -3.21 10.25 -13.65
C SER A 47 -2.36 9.18 -12.96
N GLY A 48 -2.93 8.00 -12.69
CA GLY A 48 -2.23 6.88 -12.05
C GLY A 48 -2.14 6.98 -10.52
N ASP A 49 -2.90 7.88 -9.89
CA ASP A 49 -3.00 7.92 -8.42
C ASP A 49 -3.89 6.76 -7.95
N VAL A 50 -3.47 6.11 -6.87
CA VAL A 50 -4.17 4.98 -6.25
C VAL A 50 -4.97 5.46 -5.06
N GLU A 51 -6.26 5.15 -5.06
CA GLU A 51 -7.18 5.45 -3.96
C GLU A 51 -7.96 4.19 -3.54
N TYR A 52 -8.52 4.25 -2.32
CA TYR A 52 -9.53 3.30 -1.85
C TYR A 52 -10.85 4.00 -1.60
N ASP A 53 -11.92 3.38 -2.07
CA ASP A 53 -13.30 3.79 -1.81
C ASP A 53 -13.62 3.72 -0.30
N GLU A 54 -13.12 2.69 0.41
CA GLU A 54 -13.32 2.53 1.85
C GLU A 54 -12.11 1.90 2.58
N PRO A 55 -11.76 2.35 3.80
CA PRO A 55 -10.73 1.72 4.63
C PRO A 55 -11.20 0.35 5.13
N ARG A 56 -10.85 -0.72 4.40
CA ARG A 56 -11.25 -2.09 4.74
C ARG A 56 -10.18 -2.82 5.55
N ARG A 57 -10.65 -3.48 6.63
CA ARG A 57 -9.87 -4.41 7.45
C ARG A 57 -9.56 -5.67 6.65
N LYS A 58 -8.29 -5.96 6.38
CA LYS A 58 -7.89 -7.16 5.60
C LYS A 58 -6.94 -8.05 6.38
N TRP A 59 -7.07 -9.37 6.17
CA TRP A 59 -6.11 -10.36 6.63
C TRP A 59 -4.94 -10.41 5.65
N GLN A 60 -3.73 -10.14 6.11
CA GLN A 60 -2.52 -10.16 5.28
C GLN A 60 -1.40 -10.91 6.01
N GLU A 61 -0.56 -11.62 5.25
CA GLU A 61 0.52 -12.44 5.81
C GLU A 61 1.70 -11.56 6.24
N THR A 62 2.08 -10.54 5.44
CA THR A 62 2.99 -9.43 5.79
C THR A 62 2.83 -8.25 4.82
N GLY A 63 2.85 -7.01 5.32
CA GLY A 63 2.80 -5.81 4.46
C GLY A 63 3.99 -5.66 3.49
N GLU A 64 5.16 -6.24 3.83
CA GLU A 64 6.38 -6.14 3.03
C GLU A 64 6.27 -6.88 1.69
N SER A 65 5.81 -8.14 1.73
CA SER A 65 5.66 -8.95 0.51
C SER A 65 4.74 -8.27 -0.49
N PHE A 66 3.72 -7.59 0.03
CA PHE A 66 2.79 -6.82 -0.76
C PHE A 66 3.44 -5.54 -1.33
N ALA A 67 4.14 -4.75 -0.50
CA ALA A 67 4.86 -3.57 -0.97
C ALA A 67 5.89 -3.92 -2.08
N ARG A 68 6.62 -5.02 -1.94
CA ARG A 68 7.56 -5.50 -2.97
C ARG A 68 6.88 -5.85 -4.30
N LYS A 69 5.66 -6.40 -4.28
CA LYS A 69 4.88 -6.65 -5.50
C LYS A 69 4.55 -5.34 -6.23
N LEU A 70 4.29 -4.25 -5.48
CA LEU A 70 3.96 -2.95 -6.05
C LEU A 70 5.17 -2.17 -6.58
N ALA A 71 6.35 -2.41 -6.02
CA ALA A 71 7.54 -1.59 -6.24
C ALA A 71 7.95 -1.43 -7.71
N SER A 72 7.68 -2.44 -8.54
CA SER A 72 8.05 -2.42 -9.96
C SER A 72 7.26 -1.36 -10.75
N PHE A 73 6.01 -1.10 -10.36
CA PHE A 73 5.09 -0.23 -11.09
C PHE A 73 4.75 1.08 -10.39
N VAL A 74 5.09 1.23 -9.11
CA VAL A 74 4.91 2.50 -8.37
C VAL A 74 6.03 3.49 -8.74
N LYS A 75 5.64 4.72 -9.09
CA LYS A 75 6.49 5.89 -9.37
C LYS A 75 6.94 6.59 -8.11
N GLU A 76 6.09 6.69 -7.10
CA GLU A 76 6.39 7.26 -5.80
C GLU A 76 5.20 7.06 -4.86
N GLY A 77 5.43 7.22 -3.56
CA GLY A 77 4.37 7.35 -2.59
C GLY A 77 4.57 6.49 -1.35
N ILE A 78 3.53 6.42 -0.53
CA ILE A 78 3.54 5.69 0.73
C ILE A 78 2.37 4.72 0.76
N LEU A 79 2.65 3.49 1.20
CA LEU A 79 1.65 2.50 1.55
C LEU A 79 1.66 2.35 3.07
N GLU A 80 0.66 2.90 3.76
CA GLU A 80 0.53 2.76 5.20
C GLU A 80 -0.42 1.63 5.58
N PHE A 81 -0.13 1.03 6.73
CA PHE A 81 -0.92 0.00 7.36
C PHE A 81 -1.22 0.42 8.80
N GLN A 82 -2.45 0.20 9.23
CA GLN A 82 -2.90 0.45 10.60
C GLN A 82 -3.51 -0.83 11.18
N GLY A 83 -2.88 -1.33 12.25
CA GLY A 83 -3.36 -2.48 13.03
C GLY A 83 -4.46 -2.10 14.02
N GLU A 84 -5.11 -3.10 14.61
CA GLU A 84 -6.25 -2.92 15.52
C GLU A 84 -5.89 -2.21 16.84
N GLU A 85 -4.65 -2.37 17.32
CA GLU A 85 -4.19 -1.79 18.58
C GLU A 85 -3.54 -0.39 18.40
N GLY A 86 -3.75 0.25 17.25
CA GLY A 86 -3.19 1.57 16.94
C GLY A 86 -1.75 1.54 16.45
N GLU A 87 -1.20 0.34 16.21
CA GLU A 87 0.07 0.14 15.52
C GLU A 87 -0.03 0.68 14.10
N ARG A 88 1.02 1.40 13.66
CA ARG A 88 1.16 1.86 12.28
C ARG A 88 2.55 1.54 11.78
N TRP A 89 2.62 1.03 10.55
CA TRP A 89 3.84 0.81 9.79
C TRP A 89 3.51 1.10 8.33
N GLY A 90 4.53 1.32 7.52
CA GLY A 90 4.30 1.62 6.11
C GLY A 90 5.52 1.35 5.27
N TYR A 91 5.37 1.58 3.98
CA TYR A 91 6.44 1.42 3.02
C TYR A 91 6.45 2.62 2.09
N GLU A 92 7.60 3.26 1.97
CA GLU A 92 7.84 4.34 1.03
C GLU A 92 8.46 3.79 -0.26
N PHE A 93 8.00 4.32 -1.38
CA PHE A 93 8.45 3.97 -2.73
C PHE A 93 9.17 5.16 -3.35
N ASP A 94 10.40 4.95 -3.84
CA ASP A 94 11.22 6.01 -4.46
C ASP A 94 11.09 6.08 -6.00
N GLY A 95 10.26 5.23 -6.59
CA GLY A 95 10.09 5.13 -8.04
C GLY A 95 11.16 4.39 -8.81
N LYS A 96 12.30 4.09 -8.17
CA LYS A 96 13.42 3.36 -8.77
C LYS A 96 13.34 1.86 -8.50
N GLY A 97 12.26 1.42 -7.84
CA GLY A 97 12.04 0.03 -7.42
C GLY A 97 12.58 -0.27 -6.03
N ASN A 98 13.05 0.75 -5.29
CA ASN A 98 13.39 0.58 -3.89
C ASN A 98 12.14 0.77 -3.01
N VAL A 99 12.11 0.04 -1.90
CA VAL A 99 11.04 0.09 -0.91
C VAL A 99 11.68 0.24 0.45
N TYR A 100 11.28 1.27 1.19
CA TYR A 100 11.80 1.60 2.52
C TYR A 100 10.74 1.32 3.57
N CYS A 101 11.08 0.54 4.60
CA CYS A 101 10.17 0.30 5.71
C CYS A 101 10.10 1.55 6.59
N LEU A 102 8.88 2.04 6.85
CA LEU A 102 8.62 3.15 7.75
C LEU A 102 8.23 2.60 9.12
N GLU A 103 9.10 2.79 10.10
CA GLU A 103 8.75 2.63 11.51
C GLU A 103 8.07 3.92 12.00
N TYR A 104 6.82 3.82 12.48
CA TYR A 104 6.17 4.93 13.16
C TYR A 104 6.40 4.81 14.67
N VAL A 105 6.92 5.86 15.29
CA VAL A 105 7.04 5.93 16.75
C VAL A 105 5.73 6.45 17.31
N THR A 106 4.95 5.59 17.94
CA THR A 106 3.77 6.01 18.71
C THR A 106 4.21 6.57 20.07
N ARG A 107 4.12 7.90 20.26
CA ARG A 107 3.97 8.49 21.60
C ARG A 107 2.53 8.96 21.75
N ARG A 108 1.84 8.50 22.80
CA ARG A 108 0.44 8.85 23.10
C ARG A 108 0.21 10.37 22.96
N GLY A 109 -0.61 10.76 21.99
CA GLY A 109 -1.10 12.14 21.84
C GLY A 109 -0.39 13.03 20.83
N GLU A 110 0.63 12.56 20.10
CA GLU A 110 1.33 13.37 19.09
C GLU A 110 1.14 12.86 17.66
N LYS A 111 1.25 13.79 16.70
CA LYS A 111 1.14 13.54 15.26
C LYS A 111 2.27 12.59 14.83
N LEU A 112 1.90 11.50 14.17
CA LEU A 112 2.83 10.50 13.67
C LEU A 112 3.64 11.09 12.52
N LEU A 113 4.97 11.03 12.64
CA LEU A 113 5.90 11.35 11.56
C LEU A 113 6.65 10.07 11.19
N PRO A 114 6.85 9.78 9.89
CA PRO A 114 7.71 8.69 9.48
C PRO A 114 9.10 8.94 10.05
N LYS A 115 9.67 7.92 10.69
CA LYS A 115 11.03 7.97 11.18
C LYS A 115 11.94 7.87 9.95
N GLY A 116 12.34 9.02 9.41
CA GLY A 116 13.36 9.04 8.36
C GLY A 116 14.64 8.45 8.95
N ASP A 117 15.16 7.39 8.33
CA ASP A 117 16.55 6.98 8.53
C ASP A 117 17.44 8.12 8.03
N GLY A 118 17.76 9.03 8.94
CA GLY A 118 18.85 9.98 8.75
C GLY A 118 20.16 9.25 8.93
N ASN A 119 20.65 8.58 7.88
CA ASN A 119 22.09 8.48 7.58
C ASN A 119 22.36 7.99 6.16
#